data_AF-A0A6A2ZYP1-F1
#
_entry.id   AF-A0A6A2ZYP1-F1
#
_cell.length_a   1.000
_cell.length_b   1.000
_cell.length_c   1.000
_cell.angle_alpha   90.00
_cell.angle_beta   90.00
_cell.angle_gamma   90.00
#
_symmetry.space_group_name_H-M   'P 1'
#
loop_
_entity.id
_entity.type
_entity.pdbx_description
1 polymer ?
#
loop_
_entity_poly.entity_id
_entity_poly.type
_entity_poly.pdbx_seq_one_letter_code
_entity_poly.pdbx_strand_id
1 'polypeptide(L)'
;MIGKWPESVLGNFDYDFLDGPYPARGKSDVESLYDPPYYEWYQVNKIECVHFEECVAYIEDYMIKHSPFDGLLGFSQGGMIASVIPPLQREGIAFTKVPKIKFVIIISGFALLELKSGPPKLLADVYSVPIDCPSIHMIGKFMTYSCSFNCLRLVLLHFG
;
A
#
# COMPACT_ATOMS: atom_id res chain seq x y z
N MET A 1 14.94 -3.17 -1.83
CA MET A 1 14.07 -4.20 -2.45
C MET A 1 14.04 -4.07 -3.97
N ILE A 2 13.65 -2.91 -4.51
CA ILE A 2 13.62 -2.65 -5.97
C ILE A 2 14.99 -2.77 -6.62
N GLY A 3 16.07 -2.31 -5.97
CA GLY A 3 17.44 -2.42 -6.50
C GLY A 3 17.99 -3.85 -6.69
N LYS A 4 17.20 -4.90 -6.39
CA LYS A 4 17.54 -6.30 -6.71
C LYS A 4 16.85 -6.81 -7.98
N TRP A 5 15.95 -6.03 -8.58
CA TRP A 5 15.24 -6.43 -9.80
C TRP A 5 16.14 -6.27 -11.03
N PRO A 6 15.94 -7.09 -12.08
CA PRO A 6 16.68 -6.95 -13.32
C PRO A 6 16.49 -5.56 -13.95
N GLU A 7 17.51 -5.02 -14.58
CA GLU A 7 17.44 -3.74 -15.31
C GLU A 7 16.36 -3.75 -16.39
N SER A 8 16.12 -4.91 -17.01
CA SER A 8 15.03 -5.12 -17.97
C SER A 8 13.64 -4.91 -17.39
N VAL A 9 13.50 -4.85 -16.06
CA VAL A 9 12.27 -4.48 -15.35
C VAL A 9 12.36 -3.04 -14.88
N LEU A 10 13.51 -2.64 -14.32
CA LEU A 10 13.71 -1.30 -13.76
C LEU A 10 13.62 -0.18 -14.80
N GLY A 11 14.10 -0.41 -16.02
CA GLY A 11 14.10 0.59 -17.09
C GLY A 11 12.74 0.81 -17.76
N ASN A 12 11.69 0.06 -17.38
CA ASN A 12 10.36 0.22 -17.96
C ASN A 12 9.46 1.17 -17.17
N PHE A 13 9.91 1.63 -16.00
CA PHE A 13 9.09 2.45 -15.11
C PHE A 13 9.86 3.65 -14.59
N ASP A 14 9.15 4.75 -14.49
CA ASP A 14 9.53 5.86 -13.62
C ASP A 14 8.85 5.68 -12.26
N TYR A 15 9.57 6.07 -11.20
CA TYR A 15 9.26 5.70 -9.82
C TYR A 15 9.08 6.92 -8.92
N ASP A 16 7.89 7.03 -8.33
CA ASP A 16 7.62 7.98 -7.26
C ASP A 16 7.53 7.24 -5.93
N PHE A 17 8.47 7.56 -5.03
CA PHE A 17 8.58 6.95 -3.71
C PHE A 17 7.85 7.80 -2.67
N LEU A 18 6.68 7.34 -2.23
CA LEU A 18 5.89 8.03 -1.21
C LEU A 18 6.14 7.43 0.18
N ASP A 19 6.45 8.30 1.14
CA ASP A 19 6.57 7.95 2.55
C ASP A 19 5.19 8.01 3.23
N GLY A 20 5.01 7.21 4.28
CA GLY A 20 3.77 7.21 5.05
C GLY A 20 3.56 8.54 5.80
N PRO A 21 2.30 8.99 5.99
CA PRO A 21 2.03 10.28 6.62
C PRO A 21 2.30 10.32 8.13
N TYR A 22 2.44 9.16 8.80
CA TYR A 22 2.60 9.09 10.25
C TYR A 22 3.98 8.60 10.66
N PRO A 23 4.67 9.24 11.62
CA PRO A 23 5.87 8.66 12.22
C PRO A 23 5.56 7.29 12.83
N ALA A 24 6.46 6.33 12.63
CA ALA A 24 6.28 4.98 13.16
C ALA A 24 6.26 4.98 14.69
N ARG A 25 5.33 4.20 15.28
CA ARG A 25 5.26 4.03 16.74
C ARG A 25 6.09 2.83 17.19
N GLY A 26 6.94 3.06 18.18
CA GLY A 26 7.73 2.01 18.81
C GLY A 26 8.91 1.57 17.96
N LYS A 27 9.45 0.39 18.27
CA LYS A 27 10.58 -0.16 17.55
C LYS A 27 10.14 -0.63 16.16
N SER A 28 10.86 -0.22 15.12
CA SER A 28 10.60 -0.71 13.76
C SER A 28 11.38 -2.00 13.50
N ASP A 29 10.71 -3.01 12.95
CA ASP A 29 11.32 -4.29 12.57
C ASP A 29 12.40 -4.14 11.49
N VAL A 30 12.47 -2.96 10.85
CA VAL A 30 13.46 -2.64 9.82
C VAL A 30 14.62 -1.77 10.31
N GLU A 31 14.70 -1.46 11.62
CA GLU A 31 15.77 -0.64 12.22
C GLU A 31 17.18 -1.19 11.97
N SER A 32 17.32 -2.51 11.84
CA SER A 32 18.60 -3.16 11.55
C SER A 32 18.97 -3.14 10.06
N LEU A 33 18.04 -2.71 9.19
CA LEU A 33 18.17 -2.78 7.74
C LEU A 33 18.22 -1.40 7.06
N TYR A 34 17.60 -0.38 7.66
CA TYR A 34 17.52 0.97 7.10
C TYR A 34 17.70 2.03 8.18
N ASP A 35 18.30 3.16 7.82
CA ASP A 35 18.42 4.31 8.71
C ASP A 35 17.06 5.03 8.89
N PRO A 36 16.80 5.66 10.05
CA PRO A 36 15.60 6.47 10.29
C PRO A 36 15.57 7.74 9.41
N PRO A 37 14.40 8.42 9.26
CA PRO A 37 13.13 8.20 9.95
C PRO A 37 12.27 7.08 9.36
N TYR A 38 11.40 6.49 10.20
CA TYR A 38 10.43 5.47 9.80
C TYR A 38 9.00 6.03 9.87
N TYR A 39 8.19 5.60 8.91
CA TYR A 39 6.80 6.01 8.76
C TYR A 39 5.84 4.82 8.65
N GLU A 40 4.59 5.06 9.06
CA GLU A 40 3.46 4.15 8.96
C GLU A 40 2.39 4.80 8.10
N TRP A 41 1.65 3.96 7.36
CA TRP A 41 0.53 4.43 6.55
C TRP A 41 -0.71 4.65 7.40
N TYR A 42 -0.98 3.70 8.28
CA TYR A 42 -2.04 3.72 9.28
C TYR A 42 -1.52 2.96 10.51
N GLN A 43 -2.18 3.15 11.65
CA GLN A 43 -1.74 2.54 12.91
C GLN A 43 -2.74 1.51 13.38
N VAL A 44 -2.25 0.31 13.72
CA VAL A 44 -3.09 -0.79 14.16
C VAL A 44 -2.79 -1.11 15.61
N ASN A 45 -3.83 -1.27 16.41
CA ASN A 45 -3.75 -1.83 17.75
C ASN A 45 -4.66 -3.08 17.86
N LYS A 46 -4.73 -3.70 19.05
CA LYS A 46 -5.53 -4.92 19.26
C LYS A 46 -7.04 -4.73 19.09
N ILE A 47 -7.50 -3.49 19.05
CA ILE A 47 -8.91 -3.11 19.01
C ILE A 47 -9.28 -2.64 17.60
N GLU A 48 -8.49 -1.72 17.05
CA GLU A 48 -8.86 -0.96 15.85
C GLU A 48 -7.66 -0.58 14.96
N CYS A 49 -7.98 -0.14 13.75
CA CYS A 49 -7.09 0.54 12.83
C CYS A 49 -7.46 2.02 12.82
N VAL A 50 -6.48 2.89 13.10
CA VAL A 50 -6.65 4.34 13.12
C VAL A 50 -5.90 4.98 11.96
N HIS A 51 -6.41 6.11 11.50
CA HIS A 51 -5.84 6.93 10.43
C HIS A 51 -5.91 6.35 9.02
N PHE A 52 -6.74 5.32 8.79
CA PHE A 52 -6.84 4.67 7.49
C PHE A 52 -7.46 5.60 6.44
N GLU A 53 -8.57 6.27 6.78
CA GLU A 53 -9.25 7.22 5.92
C GLU A 53 -8.36 8.42 5.55
N GLU A 54 -7.62 8.95 6.52
CA GLU A 54 -6.67 10.05 6.31
C GLU A 54 -5.49 9.62 5.43
N CYS A 55 -5.01 8.37 5.59
CA CYS A 55 -4.01 7.79 4.70
C CYS A 55 -4.50 7.71 3.25
N VAL A 56 -5.73 7.25 3.04
CA VAL A 56 -6.36 7.18 1.70
C VAL A 56 -6.42 8.58 1.09
N ALA A 57 -6.89 9.57 1.84
CA ALA A 57 -6.96 10.96 1.39
C ALA A 57 -5.57 11.56 1.07
N TYR A 58 -4.56 11.24 1.88
CA TYR A 58 -3.18 11.68 1.66
C TYR A 58 -2.61 11.16 0.32
N ILE A 59 -2.83 9.88 0.02
CA ILE A 59 -2.36 9.28 -1.23
C ILE A 59 -3.14 9.87 -2.42
N GLU A 60 -4.47 10.03 -2.31
CA GLU A 60 -5.26 10.63 -3.37
C GLU A 60 -4.82 12.07 -3.68
N ASP A 61 -4.55 12.89 -2.65
CA ASP A 61 -4.03 14.26 -2.82
C ASP A 61 -2.65 14.29 -3.49
N TYR A 62 -1.75 13.37 -3.12
CA TYR A 62 -0.48 13.21 -3.82
C TYR A 62 -0.69 12.83 -5.29
N MET A 63 -1.56 11.85 -5.55
CA MET A 63 -1.86 11.40 -6.91
C MET A 63 -2.49 12.52 -7.75
N ILE A 64 -3.35 13.37 -7.19
CA ILE A 64 -3.92 14.53 -7.92
C ILE A 64 -2.82 15.51 -8.35
N LYS A 65 -1.83 15.76 -7.49
CA LYS A 65 -0.76 16.74 -7.73
C LYS A 65 0.31 16.24 -8.70
N HIS A 66 0.53 14.92 -8.75
CA HIS A 66 1.65 14.31 -9.46
C HIS A 66 1.23 13.31 -10.56
N SER A 67 -0.08 13.11 -10.76
CA SER A 67 -0.66 12.26 -11.81
C SER A 67 -0.16 12.63 -13.22
N PRO A 68 -0.09 11.66 -14.16
CA PRO A 68 -0.67 10.32 -14.09
C PRO A 68 0.24 9.23 -13.50
N PHE A 69 -0.39 8.29 -12.80
CA PHE A 69 0.23 7.03 -12.37
C PHE A 69 -0.50 5.85 -12.99
N ASP A 70 0.25 4.94 -13.60
CA ASP A 70 -0.26 3.74 -14.25
C ASP A 70 -0.38 2.55 -13.30
N GLY A 71 0.48 2.48 -12.28
CA GLY A 71 0.53 1.34 -11.38
C GLY A 71 1.00 1.67 -9.97
N LEU A 72 0.80 0.70 -9.08
CA LEU A 72 1.20 0.79 -7.68
C LEU A 72 2.06 -0.40 -7.31
N LEU A 73 3.11 -0.19 -6.54
CA LEU A 73 3.88 -1.25 -5.88
C LEU A 73 3.92 -0.97 -4.39
N GLY A 74 3.50 -1.95 -3.60
CA GLY A 74 3.45 -1.81 -2.14
C GLY A 74 4.05 -3.00 -1.42
N PHE A 75 4.71 -2.74 -0.28
CA PHE A 75 5.17 -3.78 0.63
C PHE A 75 4.50 -3.68 2.01
N SER A 76 4.15 -4.82 2.62
CA SER A 76 3.49 -4.88 3.94
C SER A 76 2.22 -4.01 3.98
N GLN A 77 2.15 -3.00 4.84
CA GLN A 77 1.07 -2.00 4.87
C GLN A 77 0.89 -1.31 3.51
N GLY A 78 1.99 -0.96 2.82
CA GLY A 78 1.92 -0.42 1.46
C GLY A 78 1.32 -1.42 0.47
N GLY A 79 1.58 -2.72 0.66
CA GLY A 79 1.00 -3.80 -0.16
C GLY A 79 -0.49 -3.97 0.08
N MET A 80 -0.92 -3.86 1.34
CA MET A 80 -2.35 -3.77 1.69
C MET A 80 -3.00 -2.58 0.99
N ILE A 81 -2.39 -1.39 1.06
CA ILE A 81 -2.92 -0.18 0.43
C ILE A 81 -3.02 -0.33 -1.08
N ALA A 82 -1.96 -0.80 -1.74
CA ALA A 82 -1.96 -1.08 -3.17
C ALA A 82 -3.08 -2.06 -3.57
N SER A 83 -3.43 -3.01 -2.71
CA SER A 83 -4.51 -3.98 -2.97
C SER A 83 -5.92 -3.39 -2.91
N VAL A 84 -6.14 -2.32 -2.12
CA VAL A 84 -7.46 -1.72 -1.90
C VAL A 84 -7.74 -0.50 -2.76
N ILE A 85 -6.72 0.13 -3.37
CA ILE A 85 -6.94 1.30 -4.24
C ILE A 85 -7.80 0.96 -5.48
N PRO A 86 -7.50 -0.10 -6.28
CA PRO A 86 -8.35 -0.44 -7.43
C PRO A 86 -9.82 -0.71 -7.09
N PRO A 87 -10.17 -1.52 -6.07
CA PRO A 87 -11.57 -1.71 -5.72
C PRO A 87 -12.22 -0.42 -5.17
N LEU A 88 -11.49 0.44 -4.42
CA LEU A 88 -12.02 1.75 -4.01
C LEU A 88 -12.35 2.66 -5.21
N GLN A 89 -11.54 2.63 -6.28
CA GLN A 89 -11.84 3.32 -7.54
C GLN A 89 -13.08 2.74 -8.23
N ARG A 90 -13.19 1.41 -8.30
CA ARG A 90 -14.31 0.71 -8.94
C ARG A 90 -15.64 1.06 -8.28
N GLU A 91 -15.68 1.08 -6.95
CA GLU A 91 -16.89 1.40 -6.19
C GLU A 91 -17.17 2.91 -6.11
N GLY A 92 -16.28 3.75 -6.65
CA GLY A 92 -16.41 5.21 -6.60
C GLY A 92 -16.28 5.79 -5.18
N ILE A 93 -15.63 5.06 -4.27
CA ILE A 93 -15.50 5.42 -2.84
C ILE A 93 -14.33 6.41 -2.64
N ALA A 94 -13.19 6.17 -3.29
CA ALA A 94 -12.00 7.01 -3.20
C ALA A 94 -11.19 6.96 -4.51
N PHE A 95 -10.21 7.85 -4.68
CA PHE A 95 -9.38 7.95 -5.90
C PHE A 95 -10.21 8.20 -7.16
N THR A 96 -11.31 8.96 -7.02
CA THR A 96 -12.28 9.24 -8.09
C THR A 96 -11.84 10.41 -8.98
N LYS A 97 -10.86 11.20 -8.51
CA LYS A 97 -10.32 12.37 -9.21
C LYS A 97 -9.03 12.09 -9.97
N VAL A 98 -8.56 10.85 -9.97
CA VAL A 98 -7.32 10.43 -10.62
C VAL A 98 -7.61 9.33 -11.65
N PRO A 99 -6.75 9.16 -12.67
CA PRO A 99 -6.91 8.07 -13.64
C PRO A 99 -7.00 6.69 -12.96
N LYS A 100 -7.69 5.75 -13.62
CA LYS A 100 -7.80 4.37 -13.14
C LYS A 100 -6.42 3.70 -13.12
N ILE A 101 -6.06 3.08 -12.00
CA ILE A 101 -4.85 2.28 -11.88
C ILE A 101 -4.94 1.07 -12.82
N LYS A 102 -3.88 0.85 -13.60
CA LYS A 102 -3.81 -0.20 -14.63
C LYS A 102 -3.20 -1.50 -14.11
N PHE A 103 -2.37 -1.48 -13.07
CA PHE A 103 -1.81 -2.68 -12.45
C PHE A 103 -1.32 -2.44 -11.02
N VAL A 104 -1.19 -3.52 -10.25
CA VAL A 104 -0.63 -3.47 -8.89
C VAL A 104 0.39 -4.58 -8.62
N ILE A 105 1.41 -4.27 -7.84
CA ILE A 105 2.42 -5.21 -7.36
C ILE A 105 2.38 -5.22 -5.83
N ILE A 106 1.92 -6.33 -5.26
CA ILE A 106 1.66 -6.48 -3.84
C ILE A 106 2.70 -7.44 -3.26
N ILE A 107 3.56 -6.93 -2.39
CA ILE A 107 4.62 -7.70 -1.75
C ILE A 107 4.28 -7.83 -0.27
N SER A 108 4.06 -9.05 0.21
CA SER A 108 3.76 -9.31 1.63
C SER A 108 2.58 -8.49 2.18
N GLY A 109 1.60 -8.16 1.32
CA GLY A 109 0.37 -7.48 1.73
C GLY A 109 -0.56 -8.41 2.53
N PHE A 110 -1.51 -7.81 3.26
CA PHE A 110 -2.46 -8.52 4.10
C PHE A 110 -3.82 -7.80 4.09
N ALA A 111 -4.89 -8.49 4.48
CA ALA A 111 -6.22 -7.90 4.63
C ALA A 111 -6.52 -7.54 6.10
N LEU A 112 -7.11 -6.38 6.35
CA LEU A 112 -7.51 -5.93 7.70
C LEU A 112 -8.88 -6.49 8.12
N LEU A 113 -9.01 -7.81 8.24
CA LEU A 113 -10.31 -8.46 8.54
C LEU A 113 -10.53 -8.76 10.02
N GLU A 114 -9.47 -8.98 10.81
CA GLU A 114 -9.57 -9.57 12.16
C GLU A 114 -9.43 -8.55 13.31
N LEU A 115 -9.88 -7.31 13.11
CA LEU A 115 -9.90 -6.29 14.16
C LEU A 115 -11.15 -6.42 15.04
N LYS A 116 -11.05 -6.19 16.35
CA LYS A 116 -12.21 -6.26 17.26
C LYS A 116 -13.29 -5.23 16.92
N SER A 117 -12.90 -4.06 16.42
CA SER A 117 -13.80 -3.02 15.92
C SER A 117 -14.41 -3.33 14.55
N GLY A 118 -13.99 -4.44 13.91
CA GLY A 118 -14.19 -4.66 12.48
C GLY A 118 -13.20 -3.89 11.61
N PRO A 119 -13.23 -4.11 10.28
CA PRO A 119 -12.38 -3.39 9.33
C PRO A 119 -12.68 -1.88 9.34
N PRO A 120 -11.73 -1.02 8.90
CA PRO A 120 -12.02 0.37 8.57
C PRO A 120 -13.28 0.51 7.71
N LYS A 121 -14.04 1.60 7.90
CA LYS A 121 -15.36 1.76 7.25
C LYS A 121 -15.24 1.73 5.72
N LEU A 122 -14.17 2.34 5.19
CA LEU A 122 -13.87 2.31 3.76
C LEU A 122 -13.65 0.91 3.20
N LEU A 123 -13.38 -0.09 4.04
CA LEU A 123 -13.03 -1.45 3.62
C LEU A 123 -14.15 -2.48 3.81
N ALA A 124 -15.32 -2.07 4.31
CA ALA A 124 -16.39 -2.99 4.70
C ALA A 124 -16.75 -4.02 3.61
N ASP A 125 -16.82 -3.58 2.34
CA ASP A 125 -17.20 -4.43 1.21
C ASP A 125 -16.08 -4.58 0.15
N VAL A 126 -14.92 -3.96 0.38
CA VAL A 126 -13.84 -3.85 -0.62
C VAL A 126 -13.26 -5.21 -1.02
N TYR A 127 -13.28 -6.18 -0.11
CA TYR A 127 -12.73 -7.52 -0.34
C TYR A 127 -13.74 -8.51 -0.95
N SER A 128 -14.99 -8.11 -1.16
CA SER A 128 -16.05 -8.99 -1.67
C SER A 128 -15.87 -9.35 -3.16
N VAL A 129 -15.18 -8.49 -3.90
CA VAL A 129 -14.93 -8.65 -5.34
C VAL A 129 -13.42 -8.59 -5.59
N PRO A 130 -12.84 -9.51 -6.37
CA PRO A 130 -11.42 -9.50 -6.71
C PRO A 130 -10.93 -8.17 -7.31
N ILE A 131 -9.61 -7.95 -7.24
CA ILE A 131 -8.95 -6.82 -7.93
C ILE A 131 -9.21 -6.95 -9.43
N ASP A 132 -9.65 -5.85 -10.06
CA ASP A 132 -10.14 -5.79 -11.44
C ASP A 132 -9.07 -5.36 -12.46
N CYS A 133 -7.82 -5.19 -12.02
CA CYS A 133 -6.65 -4.93 -12.85
C CYS A 133 -5.61 -6.05 -12.70
N PRO A 134 -4.68 -6.21 -13.66
CA PRO A 134 -3.51 -7.07 -13.50
C PRO A 134 -2.81 -6.87 -12.16
N SER A 135 -2.65 -7.95 -11.40
CA SER A 135 -2.02 -7.90 -10.09
C SER A 135 -0.98 -9.01 -9.92
N ILE A 136 0.18 -8.65 -9.37
CA ILE A 136 1.23 -9.60 -8.98
C ILE A 136 1.27 -9.64 -7.45
N HIS A 137 1.13 -10.84 -6.89
CA HIS A 137 1.18 -11.08 -5.45
C HIS A 137 2.43 -11.87 -5.11
N MET A 138 3.32 -11.28 -4.32
CA MET A 138 4.55 -11.91 -3.85
C MET A 138 4.46 -12.17 -2.35
N ILE A 139 4.35 -13.45 -1.98
CA ILE A 139 4.20 -13.91 -0.59
C ILE A 139 5.40 -14.76 -0.21
N GLY A 140 6.05 -14.43 0.91
CA GLY A 140 7.17 -15.21 1.43
C GLY A 140 6.71 -16.56 2.00
N LYS A 141 7.42 -17.65 1.68
CA LYS A 141 7.11 -19.04 2.10
C LYS A 141 7.00 -19.23 3.63
N PHE A 142 7.63 -18.37 4.43
CA PHE A 142 7.67 -18.46 5.90
C PHE A 142 6.87 -17.36 6.60
N MET A 143 5.91 -16.72 5.92
CA MET A 143 4.98 -15.79 6.56
C MET A 143 3.99 -16.55 7.46
N THR A 144 4.40 -16.86 8.69
CA THR A 144 3.48 -17.20 9.79
C THR A 144 2.82 -15.92 10.30
N TYR A 145 1.52 -15.95 10.55
CA TYR A 145 0.62 -14.86 11.00
C TYR A 145 1.10 -14.07 12.24
N SER A 146 2.19 -13.32 12.14
CA SER A 146 2.60 -12.29 13.09
C SER A 146 3.90 -11.66 12.57
N CYS A 147 3.79 -10.72 11.65
CA CYS A 147 4.86 -9.76 11.40
C CYS A 147 4.24 -8.41 11.10
N SER A 148 4.27 -7.55 12.10
CA SER A 148 4.05 -6.11 11.94
C SER A 148 5.29 -5.55 11.25
N PHE A 149 5.47 -5.82 9.95
CA PHE A 149 6.47 -5.12 9.17
C PHE A 149 6.01 -3.66 9.03
N ASN A 150 6.36 -2.87 10.03
CA ASN A 150 6.22 -1.42 10.00
C ASN A 150 7.26 -0.89 9.03
N CYS A 151 6.83 0.04 8.19
CA CYS A 151 7.64 0.70 7.17
C CYS A 151 8.00 -0.18 5.97
N LEU A 152 7.31 0.02 4.83
CA LEU A 152 7.95 0.27 3.53
C LEU A 152 6.98 1.03 2.61
N ARG A 153 7.59 1.73 1.66
CA ARG A 153 6.99 2.71 0.75
C ARG A 153 5.94 2.12 -0.19
N LEU A 154 4.96 2.96 -0.53
CA LEU A 154 4.15 2.81 -1.71
C LEU A 154 4.93 3.48 -2.84
N VAL A 155 5.12 2.75 -3.92
CA VAL A 155 5.82 3.22 -5.10
C VAL A 155 4.79 3.38 -6.20
N LEU A 156 4.65 4.59 -6.69
CA LEU A 156 3.77 4.89 -7.81
C LEU A 156 4.59 4.75 -9.10
N LEU A 157 3.99 4.12 -10.10
CA LEU A 157 4.68 3.72 -11.35
C LEU A 157 4.01 4.40 -12.54
N HIS A 158 4.79 4.95 -13.46
CA HIS A 158 4.33 5.32 -14.80
C HIS A 158 5.20 4.67 -15.88
N PHE A 159 4.63 4.44 -17.06
CA PHE A 159 5.41 4.02 -18.23
C PHE A 159 6.12 5.24 -18.83
N GLY A 160 7.44 5.16 -18.98
CA GLY A 160 8.26 6.16 -19.67
C GLY A 160 8.17 6.09 -21.19
#